data_AF-A0AB39WJ29-F1
#
_entry.id   AF-A0AB39WJ29-F1
#
_cell.length_a   1.000
_cell.length_b   1.000
_cell.length_c   1.000
_cell.angle_alpha   90.00
_cell.angle_beta   90.00
_cell.angle_gamma   90.00
#
_symmetry.space_group_name_H-M   'P 1'
#
loop_
_entity.id
_entity.type
_entity.pdbx_description
1 polymer ?
#
loop_
_entity_poly.entity_id
_entity_poly.type
_entity_poly.pdbx_seq_one_letter_code
_entity_poly.pdbx_strand_id
1 'polypeptide(L)'
;MKILINDLKENQNHYKEVFRQFGYEENELLFRDSFQDTIEFITDHLEIQKGHIDLIITSEIKFLEYNSLKANELLFFIKNHTQTFSKGNFRISSIPVLLYSDYETKENDLNGFKSIVQKNNIGLHKYFFDECERLIKEWRNQIYIDLDNLGLKVDQLHNFILSTNFKNHYFNNVTRKAEMFYHNKTIQLSIEFIKAPSTLNYDWLILNRLEIENSIYKYIDTYNNHRKYDRNNGERTILHEFFKQNKIILLRDTYSDMKYELNLNEIDTKNSEECDFILKTEYPEFLKTTFFEVKKEDVTFYVKKNTKRPQISSAFLSHLNQIWNYKEFTENPSNTVELKNKLEYDTKNFDFVLLAGRIEEKEEMKHLFEKQIGRMFEGIKVVTYEELENININYLEKFNRLNG
;
A
#
# COMPACT_ATOMS: atom_id res chain seq x y z
N MET A 1 4.70 -0.92 1.16
CA MET A 1 5.47 0.28 1.55
C MET A 1 4.51 1.33 2.03
N LYS A 2 4.87 2.04 3.11
CA LYS A 2 4.02 3.04 3.75
C LYS A 2 4.83 4.26 4.16
N ILE A 3 4.41 5.44 3.70
CA ILE A 3 5.06 6.72 3.98
C ILE A 3 4.08 7.57 4.78
N LEU A 4 4.50 8.00 5.97
CA LEU A 4 3.76 8.95 6.80
C LEU A 4 4.19 10.37 6.45
N ILE A 5 3.23 11.23 6.11
CA ILE A 5 3.44 12.61 5.67
C ILE A 5 2.74 13.53 6.65
N ASN A 6 3.51 14.30 7.42
CA ASN A 6 3.06 15.36 8.30
C ASN A 6 3.21 16.71 7.58
N ASP A 7 2.13 17.16 6.93
CA ASP A 7 2.09 18.41 6.17
C ASP A 7 0.65 18.93 6.08
N LEU A 8 0.49 20.21 5.74
CA LEU A 8 -0.81 20.86 5.62
C LEU A 8 -1.73 20.10 4.67
N LYS A 9 -3.02 20.03 5.02
CA LYS A 9 -4.06 19.32 4.25
C LYS A 9 -4.12 19.74 2.77
N GLU A 10 -3.86 21.01 2.47
CA GLU A 10 -3.82 21.54 1.10
C GLU A 10 -2.70 20.92 0.23
N ASN A 11 -1.63 20.43 0.85
CA ASN A 11 -0.49 19.82 0.15
C ASN A 11 -0.72 18.34 -0.21
N GLN A 12 -1.77 17.69 0.31
CA GLN A 12 -1.99 16.25 0.10
C GLN A 12 -2.09 15.87 -1.37
N ASN A 13 -2.85 16.64 -2.16
CA ASN A 13 -3.00 16.37 -3.60
C ASN A 13 -1.67 16.53 -4.35
N HIS A 14 -0.87 17.52 -3.96
CA HIS A 14 0.46 17.71 -4.54
C HIS A 14 1.36 16.49 -4.28
N TYR A 15 1.42 15.98 -3.06
CA TYR A 15 2.17 14.74 -2.76
C TYR A 15 1.66 13.56 -3.59
N LYS A 16 0.34 13.36 -3.67
CA LYS A 16 -0.24 12.27 -4.47
C LYS A 16 0.17 12.38 -5.94
N GLU A 17 0.14 13.57 -6.51
CA GLU A 17 0.55 13.80 -7.89
C GLU A 17 2.04 13.53 -8.11
N VAL A 18 2.90 14.03 -7.22
CA VAL A 18 4.35 13.82 -7.28
C VAL A 18 4.69 12.34 -7.17
N PHE A 19 4.24 11.67 -6.11
CA PHE A 19 4.51 10.24 -5.88
C PHE A 19 3.95 9.36 -7.01
N ARG A 20 2.78 9.69 -7.56
CA ARG A 20 2.20 8.97 -8.71
C ARG A 20 3.10 9.01 -9.95
N GLN A 21 3.82 10.11 -10.19
CA GLN A 21 4.76 10.21 -11.33
C GLN A 21 5.91 9.19 -11.23
N PHE A 22 6.20 8.69 -10.04
CA PHE A 22 7.25 7.70 -9.79
C PHE A 22 6.71 6.29 -9.48
N GLY A 23 5.44 6.03 -9.79
CA GLY A 23 4.84 4.69 -9.70
C GLY A 23 4.34 4.30 -8.31
N TYR A 24 4.10 5.26 -7.43
CA TYR A 24 3.51 5.01 -6.11
C TYR A 24 1.98 5.07 -6.18
N GLU A 25 1.33 4.20 -5.42
CA GLU A 25 -0.12 4.15 -5.28
C GLU A 25 -0.56 5.04 -4.10
N GLU A 26 -1.76 5.64 -4.17
CA GLU A 26 -2.27 6.49 -3.08
C GLU A 26 -2.36 5.74 -1.74
N ASN A 27 -2.65 4.43 -1.80
CA ASN A 27 -2.72 3.55 -0.63
C ASN A 27 -1.32 3.24 -0.02
N GLU A 28 -0.26 3.92 -0.45
CA GLU A 28 1.05 3.90 0.19
C GLU A 28 1.34 5.17 1.02
N LEU A 29 0.47 6.18 0.95
CA LEU A 29 0.66 7.49 1.56
C LEU A 29 -0.33 7.72 2.70
N LEU A 30 0.19 7.97 3.90
CA LEU A 30 -0.58 8.27 5.10
C LEU A 30 -0.40 9.75 5.43
N PHE A 31 -1.48 10.52 5.54
CA PHE A 31 -1.40 11.96 5.75
C PHE A 31 -1.87 12.37 7.16
N ARG A 32 -1.10 13.26 7.78
CA ARG A 32 -1.43 14.00 9.01
C ARG A 32 -1.17 15.47 8.79
N ASP A 33 -2.05 16.32 9.30
CA ASP A 33 -2.01 17.77 9.08
C ASP A 33 -1.54 18.56 10.31
N SER A 34 -1.14 17.86 11.36
CA SER A 34 -0.61 18.46 12.58
C SER A 34 0.38 17.54 13.30
N PHE A 35 1.24 18.16 14.12
CA PHE A 35 2.10 17.48 15.08
C PHE A 35 1.32 16.56 16.01
N GLN A 36 0.18 17.04 16.54
CA GLN A 36 -0.63 16.32 17.51
C GLN A 36 -1.20 15.04 16.89
N ASP A 37 -1.81 15.16 15.71
CA ASP A 37 -2.35 14.05 14.93
C ASP A 37 -1.26 13.04 14.56
N THR A 38 -0.03 13.52 14.31
CA THR A 38 1.11 12.66 13.97
C THR A 38 1.60 11.86 15.18
N ILE A 39 1.72 12.46 16.36
CA ILE A 39 2.14 11.73 17.56
C ILE A 39 1.06 10.75 18.04
N GLU A 40 -0.22 11.11 17.90
CA GLU A 40 -1.35 10.22 18.15
C GLU A 40 -1.29 9.02 17.20
N PHE A 41 -1.04 9.26 15.91
CA PHE A 41 -0.87 8.18 14.95
C PHE A 41 0.29 7.24 15.30
N ILE A 42 1.45 7.79 15.67
CA ILE A 42 2.62 6.98 16.06
C ILE A 42 2.29 6.14 17.30
N THR A 43 1.62 6.71 18.28
CA THR A 43 1.27 6.02 19.53
C THR A 43 0.22 4.92 19.27
N ASP A 44 -0.88 5.27 18.62
CA ASP A 44 -2.01 4.36 18.48
C ASP A 44 -1.75 3.29 17.43
N HIS A 45 -1.20 3.66 16.27
CA HIS A 45 -1.07 2.73 15.17
C HIS A 45 0.30 2.05 15.07
N LEU A 46 1.39 2.74 15.43
CA LEU A 46 2.73 2.12 15.37
C LEU A 46 3.11 1.43 16.68
N GLU A 47 2.87 2.06 17.82
CA GLU A 47 3.21 1.47 19.12
C GLU A 47 2.17 0.46 19.60
N ILE A 48 0.87 0.82 19.63
CA ILE A 48 -0.17 -0.06 20.18
C ILE A 48 -0.57 -1.13 19.16
N GLN A 49 -0.98 -0.73 17.95
CA GLN A 49 -1.43 -1.67 16.91
C GLN A 49 -0.30 -2.35 16.14
N LYS A 50 0.95 -1.89 16.32
CA LYS A 50 2.16 -2.47 15.69
C LYS A 50 2.13 -2.46 14.16
N GLY A 51 1.53 -1.45 13.55
CA GLY A 51 1.57 -1.24 12.09
C GLY A 51 2.96 -0.90 11.56
N HIS A 52 3.16 -0.98 10.24
CA HIS A 52 4.43 -0.75 9.55
C HIS A 52 4.49 0.57 8.75
N ILE A 53 5.56 1.35 8.95
CA ILE A 53 5.94 2.45 8.05
C ILE A 53 7.43 2.40 7.72
N ASP A 54 7.77 2.89 6.53
CA ASP A 54 9.14 2.88 5.99
C ASP A 54 9.82 4.26 6.09
N LEU A 55 9.03 5.35 6.07
CA LEU A 55 9.54 6.73 6.04
C LEU A 55 8.54 7.70 6.68
N ILE A 56 9.07 8.71 7.36
CA ILE A 56 8.32 9.89 7.80
C ILE A 56 8.84 11.10 7.03
N ILE A 57 7.91 11.86 6.43
CA ILE A 57 8.16 13.15 5.80
C ILE A 57 7.45 14.20 6.63
N THR A 58 8.15 15.26 7.03
CA THR A 58 7.56 16.39 7.76
C THR A 58 7.96 17.70 7.10
N SER A 59 7.16 18.74 7.27
CA SER A 59 7.46 20.10 6.80
C SER A 59 7.54 21.09 7.96
N GLU A 60 8.15 22.25 7.70
CA GLU A 60 8.06 23.45 8.54
C GLU A 60 7.19 24.52 7.85
N ILE A 61 6.59 25.43 8.64
CA ILE A 61 5.76 26.55 8.16
C ILE A 61 6.28 27.87 8.76
N LYS A 62 6.51 28.90 7.93
CA LYS A 62 7.12 30.19 8.30
C LYS A 62 6.14 31.23 8.79
N PHE A 63 4.85 31.08 8.46
CA PHE A 63 3.94 32.23 8.38
C PHE A 63 2.76 32.19 9.35
N LEU A 64 2.79 31.30 10.33
CA LEU A 64 1.83 31.29 11.42
C LEU A 64 2.59 31.56 12.71
N GLU A 65 2.02 32.40 13.59
CA GLU A 65 2.47 32.53 14.99
C GLU A 65 2.50 31.16 15.71
N TYR A 66 1.86 30.14 15.11
CA TYR A 66 1.85 28.75 15.52
C TYR A 66 2.21 27.81 14.36
N ASN A 67 3.43 27.26 14.37
CA ASN A 67 3.78 26.14 13.48
C ASN A 67 3.08 24.87 13.98
N SER A 68 1.99 24.45 13.33
CA SER A 68 1.23 23.26 13.74
C SER A 68 1.96 21.94 13.47
N LEU A 69 2.94 21.92 12.57
CA LEU A 69 3.65 20.69 12.17
C LEU A 69 4.81 20.34 13.11
N LYS A 70 5.43 21.35 13.75
CA LYS A 70 6.50 21.21 14.76
C LYS A 70 7.54 20.13 14.42
N ALA A 71 8.17 20.27 13.25
CA ALA A 71 9.06 19.24 12.69
C ALA A 71 10.20 18.83 13.63
N ASN A 72 10.85 19.79 14.31
CA ASN A 72 11.95 19.50 15.23
C ASN A 72 11.45 18.75 16.48
N GLU A 73 10.30 19.13 17.02
CA GLU A 73 9.66 18.45 18.14
C GLU A 73 9.20 17.04 17.76
N LEU A 74 8.69 16.85 16.53
CA LEU A 74 8.34 15.54 15.99
C LEU A 74 9.57 14.64 15.89
N LEU A 75 10.67 15.17 15.34
CA LEU A 75 11.93 14.44 15.25
C LEU A 75 12.44 14.06 16.64
N PHE A 76 12.43 15.00 17.59
CA PHE A 76 12.85 14.75 18.97
C PHE A 76 11.97 13.67 19.62
N PHE A 77 10.65 13.74 19.43
CA PHE A 77 9.71 12.72 19.91
C PHE A 77 10.08 11.34 19.34
N ILE A 78 10.21 11.20 18.02
CA ILE A 78 10.55 9.94 17.36
C ILE A 78 11.89 9.40 17.86
N LYS A 79 12.94 10.22 17.91
CA LYS A 79 14.29 9.77 18.28
C LYS A 79 14.40 9.31 19.73
N ASN A 80 13.59 9.86 20.63
CA ASN A 80 13.51 9.43 22.02
C ASN A 80 12.45 8.33 22.25
N HIS A 81 11.70 7.93 21.22
CA HIS A 81 10.69 6.89 21.34
C HIS A 81 11.33 5.50 21.36
N THR A 82 11.36 4.90 22.54
CA THR A 82 11.99 3.59 22.77
C THR A 82 11.12 2.40 22.39
N GLN A 83 9.87 2.66 22.01
CA GLN A 83 8.86 1.68 21.67
C GLN A 83 9.05 1.12 20.27
N THR A 84 8.23 0.13 19.93
CA THR A 84 8.42 -0.74 18.76
C THR A 84 7.20 -0.79 17.86
N PHE A 85 7.41 -1.09 16.58
CA PHE A 85 6.39 -1.18 15.55
C PHE A 85 6.57 -2.42 14.68
N SER A 86 5.68 -2.61 13.70
CA SER A 86 5.71 -3.73 12.74
C SER A 86 5.77 -5.10 13.42
N LYS A 87 4.70 -5.44 14.13
CA LYS A 87 4.61 -6.64 15.02
C LYS A 87 5.74 -6.74 16.06
N GLY A 88 6.29 -5.60 16.46
CA GLY A 88 7.38 -5.53 17.43
C GLY A 88 8.73 -5.92 16.85
N ASN A 89 8.92 -5.86 15.52
CA ASN A 89 10.19 -6.19 14.87
C ASN A 89 11.19 -5.03 14.90
N PHE A 90 10.70 -3.79 14.83
CA PHE A 90 11.52 -2.61 14.60
C PHE A 90 11.32 -1.55 15.68
N ARG A 91 12.35 -0.75 15.94
CA ARG A 91 12.30 0.41 16.85
C ARG A 91 11.71 1.62 16.16
N ILE A 92 10.74 2.29 16.77
CA ILE A 92 10.13 3.51 16.21
C ILE A 92 11.19 4.60 15.99
N SER A 93 12.13 4.77 16.91
CA SER A 93 13.25 5.72 16.77
C SER A 93 14.16 5.50 15.57
N SER A 94 14.14 4.31 14.97
CA SER A 94 14.94 3.98 13.80
C SER A 94 14.35 4.46 12.48
N ILE A 95 13.06 4.80 12.45
CA ILE A 95 12.37 5.24 11.23
C ILE A 95 13.06 6.51 10.69
N PRO A 96 13.41 6.56 9.39
CA PRO A 96 14.03 7.74 8.81
C PRO A 96 13.02 8.88 8.76
N VAL A 97 13.48 10.09 9.09
CA VAL A 97 12.67 11.31 9.05
C VAL A 97 13.34 12.27 8.07
N LEU A 98 12.59 12.65 7.04
CA LEU A 98 12.98 13.63 6.03
C LEU A 98 12.23 14.94 6.29
N LEU A 99 12.97 16.06 6.31
CA LEU A 99 12.39 17.40 6.34
C LEU A 99 12.23 17.90 4.90
N TYR A 100 10.99 18.09 4.45
CA TYR A 100 10.67 18.67 3.14
C TYR A 100 10.02 20.03 3.36
N SER A 101 10.77 21.11 3.21
CA SER A 101 10.31 22.46 3.61
C SER A 101 10.61 23.52 2.56
N ASP A 102 9.88 24.62 2.57
CA ASP A 102 10.14 25.76 1.67
C ASP A 102 11.43 26.53 2.03
N TYR A 103 12.08 26.21 3.15
CA TYR A 103 13.22 26.96 3.66
C TYR A 103 14.54 26.37 3.19
N GLU A 104 15.47 27.26 2.85
CA GLU A 104 16.89 26.92 2.84
C GLU A 104 17.32 26.62 4.28
N THR A 105 17.20 25.37 4.68
CA THR A 105 17.89 24.86 5.84
C THR A 105 19.33 24.58 5.41
N LYS A 106 20.32 25.14 6.12
CA LYS A 106 21.73 24.89 5.79
C LYS A 106 22.01 23.41 5.92
N GLU A 107 22.69 22.81 4.95
CA GLU A 107 23.07 21.37 4.96
C GLU A 107 23.83 20.94 6.23
N ASN A 108 24.48 21.88 6.94
CA ASN A 108 25.20 21.61 8.18
C ASN A 108 24.31 21.54 9.45
N ASP A 109 23.03 21.91 9.37
CA ASP A 109 22.08 21.90 10.50
C ASP A 109 21.17 20.66 10.45
N LEU A 110 21.72 19.48 10.14
CA LEU A 110 20.94 18.24 10.01
C LEU A 110 20.18 17.84 11.27
N ASN A 111 20.41 18.44 12.45
CA ASN A 111 19.61 18.34 13.70
C ASN A 111 18.98 16.95 14.03
N GLY A 112 19.53 15.84 13.53
CA GLY A 112 19.00 14.48 13.66
C GLY A 112 18.07 14.01 12.52
N PHE A 113 17.66 14.87 11.59
CA PHE A 113 17.01 14.50 10.33
C PHE A 113 17.96 13.68 9.47
N LYS A 114 17.41 12.73 8.70
CA LYS A 114 18.21 11.90 7.80
C LYS A 114 18.44 12.54 6.44
N SER A 115 17.54 13.43 6.03
CA SER A 115 17.70 14.30 4.86
C SER A 115 16.86 15.55 5.05
N ILE A 116 17.31 16.64 4.44
CA ILE A 116 16.61 17.91 4.38
C ILE A 116 16.54 18.27 2.91
N VAL A 117 15.31 18.45 2.41
CA VAL A 117 15.05 18.79 1.02
C VAL A 117 14.23 20.07 0.96
N GLN A 118 14.67 21.01 0.12
CA GLN A 118 13.91 22.21 -0.14
C GLN A 118 12.79 21.93 -1.16
N LYS A 119 11.57 22.37 -0.84
CA LYS A 119 10.42 22.37 -1.74
C LYS A 119 10.73 23.24 -2.96
N ASN A 120 10.56 22.68 -4.14
CA ASN A 120 10.69 23.43 -5.38
C ASN A 120 9.35 23.58 -6.10
N ASN A 121 9.02 24.83 -6.47
CA ASN A 121 7.77 25.14 -7.17
C ASN A 121 7.85 24.91 -8.68
N ILE A 122 8.99 24.46 -9.20
CA ILE A 122 9.30 24.38 -10.65
C ILE A 122 9.21 22.94 -11.18
N GLY A 123 8.51 22.04 -10.49
CA GLY A 123 8.24 20.68 -10.99
C GLY A 123 9.45 19.75 -11.06
N LEU A 124 10.57 20.09 -10.41
CA LEU A 124 11.78 19.28 -10.35
C LEU A 124 11.78 18.38 -9.10
N HIS A 125 10.72 17.61 -8.88
CA HIS A 125 10.57 16.76 -7.69
C HIS A 125 11.46 15.52 -7.68
N LYS A 126 12.21 15.28 -8.76
CA LYS A 126 13.11 14.13 -8.87
C LYS A 126 14.10 14.05 -7.71
N TYR A 127 14.72 15.16 -7.32
CA TYR A 127 15.67 15.14 -6.20
C TYR A 127 15.01 14.76 -4.86
N PHE A 128 13.85 15.37 -4.57
CA PHE A 128 13.07 15.04 -3.37
C PHE A 128 12.72 13.54 -3.31
N PHE A 129 12.31 13.00 -4.46
CA PHE A 129 11.94 11.62 -4.57
C PHE A 129 13.14 10.67 -4.48
N ASP A 130 14.25 10.97 -5.17
CA ASP A 130 15.51 10.23 -5.10
C ASP A 130 16.01 10.16 -3.64
N GLU A 131 15.86 11.24 -2.88
CA GLU A 131 16.19 11.27 -1.44
C GLU A 131 15.25 10.38 -0.60
N CYS A 132 13.95 10.35 -0.90
CA CYS A 132 13.02 9.45 -0.23
C CYS A 132 13.40 7.97 -0.47
N GLU A 133 13.67 7.59 -1.72
CA GLU A 133 14.06 6.23 -2.08
C GLU A 133 15.42 5.85 -1.47
N ARG A 134 16.40 6.77 -1.46
CA ARG A 134 17.70 6.58 -0.82
C ARG A 134 17.55 6.24 0.67
N LEU A 135 16.74 7.02 1.39
CA LEU A 135 16.52 6.80 2.82
C LEU A 135 15.85 5.44 3.11
N ILE A 136 14.85 5.06 2.32
CA ILE A 136 14.17 3.76 2.46
C ILE A 136 15.15 2.62 2.17
N LYS A 137 15.93 2.73 1.10
CA LYS A 137 16.93 1.73 0.72
C LYS A 137 18.02 1.56 1.79
N GLU A 138 18.57 2.66 2.30
CA GLU A 138 19.53 2.62 3.41
C GLU A 138 18.92 2.00 4.67
N TRP A 139 17.67 2.36 4.98
CA TRP A 139 16.95 1.77 6.11
C TRP A 139 16.78 0.26 5.93
N ARG A 140 16.32 -0.21 4.77
CA ARG A 140 16.19 -1.65 4.47
C ARG A 140 17.53 -2.39 4.52
N ASN A 141 18.59 -1.80 3.97
CA ASN A 141 19.92 -2.41 3.99
C ASN A 141 20.46 -2.60 5.41
N GLN A 142 20.16 -1.66 6.31
CA GLN A 142 20.56 -1.77 7.71
C GLN A 142 19.86 -2.92 8.45
N ILE A 143 18.68 -3.39 7.99
CA ILE A 143 18.03 -4.60 8.54
C ILE A 143 18.91 -5.82 8.31
N TYR A 144 19.50 -5.97 7.12
CA TYR A 144 20.41 -7.09 6.83
C TYR A 144 21.67 -7.04 7.71
N ILE A 145 22.25 -5.85 7.90
CA ILE A 145 23.40 -5.65 8.81
C ILE A 145 23.04 -6.03 10.25
N ASP A 146 21.87 -5.61 10.72
CA ASP A 146 21.40 -5.94 12.06
C ASP A 146 21.16 -7.45 12.22
N LEU A 147 20.58 -8.13 11.22
CA LEU A 147 20.39 -9.58 11.23
C LEU A 147 21.74 -10.33 11.24
N ASP A 148 22.70 -9.90 10.43
CA ASP A 148 24.05 -10.45 10.41
C ASP A 148 24.76 -10.27 11.76
N ASN A 149 24.57 -9.13 12.43
CA ASN A 149 25.09 -8.89 13.78
C ASN A 149 24.50 -9.85 14.82
N LEU A 150 23.29 -10.37 14.59
CA LEU A 150 22.66 -11.43 15.40
C LEU A 150 23.03 -12.84 14.94
N GLY A 151 23.76 -12.99 13.83
CA GLY A 151 24.05 -14.27 13.19
C GLY A 151 22.81 -14.94 12.59
N LEU A 152 21.81 -14.14 12.21
CA LEU A 152 20.56 -14.59 11.59
C LEU A 152 20.56 -14.30 10.10
N LYS A 153 20.06 -15.24 9.31
CA LYS A 153 19.69 -14.99 7.91
C LYS A 153 18.17 -14.94 7.78
N VAL A 154 17.68 -14.14 6.84
CA VAL A 154 16.23 -13.95 6.59
C VAL A 154 15.53 -15.29 6.32
N ASP A 155 16.11 -16.12 5.45
CA ASP A 155 15.61 -17.46 5.09
C ASP A 155 15.58 -18.44 6.28
N GLN A 156 16.41 -18.19 7.30
CA GLN A 156 16.50 -19.02 8.50
C GLN A 156 15.51 -18.60 9.60
N LEU A 157 14.86 -17.44 9.50
CA LEU A 157 13.91 -16.98 10.52
C LEU A 157 12.72 -17.93 10.69
N HIS A 158 12.29 -18.58 9.61
CA HIS A 158 11.27 -19.62 9.69
C HIS A 158 11.71 -20.81 10.57
N ASN A 159 12.99 -21.18 10.52
CA ASN A 159 13.55 -22.25 11.35
C ASN A 159 13.60 -21.88 12.84
N PHE A 160 13.69 -20.59 13.20
CA PHE A 160 13.61 -20.16 14.59
C PHE A 160 12.26 -20.53 15.23
N ILE A 161 11.18 -20.44 14.44
CA ILE A 161 9.84 -20.80 14.89
C ILE A 161 9.69 -22.31 15.06
N LEU A 162 10.32 -23.11 14.19
CA LEU A 162 10.09 -24.56 14.11
C LEU A 162 11.13 -25.43 14.82
N SER A 163 12.36 -24.95 15.04
CA SER A 163 13.49 -25.77 15.54
C SER A 163 13.87 -25.43 16.98
N THR A 164 13.57 -26.34 17.91
CA THR A 164 13.95 -26.21 19.32
C THR A 164 15.46 -26.11 19.52
N ASN A 165 16.26 -26.85 18.73
CA ASN A 165 17.72 -26.82 18.82
C ASN A 165 18.30 -25.46 18.43
N PHE A 166 17.83 -24.91 17.30
CA PHE A 166 18.26 -23.58 16.85
C PHE A 166 17.85 -22.51 17.86
N LYS A 167 16.61 -22.57 18.35
CA LYS A 167 16.09 -21.66 19.38
C LYS A 167 16.93 -21.71 20.67
N ASN A 168 17.29 -22.90 21.15
CA ASN A 168 18.13 -23.06 22.34
C ASN A 168 19.54 -22.50 22.13
N HIS A 169 20.15 -22.75 20.97
CA HIS A 169 21.46 -22.19 20.63
C HIS A 169 21.42 -20.66 20.59
N TYR A 170 20.45 -20.10 19.88
CA TYR A 170 20.25 -18.65 19.79
C TYR A 170 19.99 -18.04 21.17
N PHE A 171 19.16 -18.68 22.00
CA PHE A 171 18.88 -18.21 23.35
C PHE A 171 20.14 -18.10 24.21
N ASN A 172 21.01 -19.10 24.16
CA ASN A 172 22.24 -19.14 24.94
C ASN A 172 23.29 -18.11 24.48
N ASN A 173 23.33 -17.80 23.18
CA ASN A 173 24.37 -16.96 22.59
C ASN A 173 23.96 -15.50 22.38
N VAL A 174 22.66 -15.25 22.16
CA VAL A 174 22.10 -13.95 21.79
C VAL A 174 21.08 -13.45 22.80
N THR A 175 19.96 -14.16 23.01
CA THR A 175 18.84 -13.66 23.85
C THR A 175 19.28 -13.25 25.26
N ARG A 176 20.14 -14.03 25.93
CA ARG A 176 20.64 -13.70 27.29
C ARG A 176 21.46 -12.41 27.36
N LYS A 177 22.05 -11.99 26.24
CA LYS A 177 22.87 -10.78 26.12
C LYS A 177 22.15 -9.69 25.31
N ALA A 178 20.85 -9.85 25.07
CA ALA A 178 20.08 -8.99 24.18
C ALA A 178 20.17 -7.53 24.62
N GLU A 179 19.88 -7.23 25.88
CA GLU A 179 19.85 -5.85 26.39
C GLU A 179 21.25 -5.23 26.52
N MET A 180 22.21 -5.98 27.08
CA MET A 180 23.54 -5.43 27.40
C MET A 180 24.46 -5.28 26.19
N PHE A 181 24.28 -6.11 25.15
CA PHE A 181 25.22 -6.18 24.03
C PHE A 181 24.54 -6.00 22.68
N TYR A 182 23.57 -6.87 22.35
CA TYR A 182 23.02 -6.90 20.99
C TYR A 182 22.11 -5.71 20.67
N HIS A 183 21.40 -5.17 21.66
CA HIS A 183 20.58 -3.97 21.51
C HIS A 183 21.42 -2.77 21.06
N ASN A 184 22.65 -2.65 21.57
CA ASN A 184 23.59 -1.60 21.18
C ASN A 184 24.28 -1.88 19.84
N LYS A 185 24.25 -3.13 19.35
CA LYS A 185 24.83 -3.53 18.06
C LYS A 185 23.85 -3.43 16.89
N THR A 186 22.56 -3.46 17.17
CA THR A 186 21.52 -3.31 16.14
C THR A 186 20.93 -1.91 16.22
N ILE A 187 20.63 -1.32 15.07
CA ILE A 187 20.08 0.05 14.99
C ILE A 187 18.56 0.01 14.92
N GLN A 188 18.00 -0.92 14.15
CA GLN A 188 16.59 -1.00 13.80
C GLN A 188 15.86 -2.11 14.52
N LEU A 189 16.48 -3.28 14.67
CA LEU A 189 15.83 -4.42 15.31
C LEU A 189 15.50 -4.11 16.77
N SER A 190 14.25 -4.35 17.13
CA SER A 190 13.74 -4.13 18.49
C SER A 190 14.35 -5.10 19.50
N ILE A 191 14.25 -4.77 20.79
CA ILE A 191 14.70 -5.69 21.83
C ILE A 191 13.84 -6.97 21.87
N GLU A 192 12.56 -6.86 21.56
CA GLU A 192 11.59 -7.95 21.48
C GLU A 192 11.98 -8.93 20.37
N PHE A 193 12.33 -8.43 19.19
CA PHE A 193 12.82 -9.24 18.08
C PHE A 193 14.15 -9.89 18.42
N ILE A 194 15.11 -9.14 18.99
CA ILE A 194 16.41 -9.72 19.37
C ILE A 194 16.24 -10.86 20.37
N LYS A 195 15.31 -10.72 21.32
CA LYS A 195 15.02 -11.75 22.32
C LYS A 195 14.33 -12.98 21.70
N ALA A 196 13.37 -12.75 20.80
CA ALA A 196 12.59 -13.80 20.15
C ALA A 196 12.28 -13.41 18.68
N PRO A 197 13.19 -13.72 17.74
CA PRO A 197 13.00 -13.41 16.33
C PRO A 197 11.67 -13.94 15.79
N SER A 198 10.95 -13.08 15.07
CA SER A 198 9.71 -13.43 14.37
C SER A 198 9.97 -13.55 12.85
N THR A 199 8.96 -13.99 12.10
CA THR A 199 9.05 -13.97 10.63
C THR A 199 8.89 -12.54 10.11
N LEU A 200 9.78 -12.13 9.20
CA LEU A 200 9.73 -10.82 8.54
C LEU A 200 9.05 -10.96 7.17
N ASN A 201 7.71 -10.97 7.17
CA ASN A 201 6.91 -11.18 5.96
C ASN A 201 6.67 -9.86 5.20
N TYR A 202 7.73 -9.28 4.67
CA TYR A 202 7.66 -8.07 3.83
C TYR A 202 8.03 -8.43 2.40
N ASP A 203 7.28 -7.94 1.43
CA ASP A 203 7.50 -8.23 0.01
C ASP A 203 8.96 -8.02 -0.41
N TRP A 204 9.59 -6.93 0.03
CA TRP A 204 10.98 -6.60 -0.27
C TRP A 204 12.03 -7.50 0.42
N LEU A 205 11.64 -8.31 1.39
CA LEU A 205 12.49 -9.33 2.04
C LEU A 205 12.25 -10.73 1.50
N ILE A 206 11.00 -11.08 1.20
CA ILE A 206 10.59 -12.46 0.88
C ILE A 206 10.50 -12.72 -0.62
N LEU A 207 10.22 -11.69 -1.42
CA LEU A 207 10.11 -11.82 -2.86
C LEU A 207 11.44 -11.50 -3.51
N ASN A 208 11.71 -12.17 -4.62
CA ASN A 208 12.76 -11.76 -5.54
C ASN A 208 12.16 -11.17 -6.82
N ARG A 209 12.99 -10.40 -7.54
CA ARG A 209 12.63 -9.76 -8.81
C ARG A 209 12.02 -10.73 -9.82
N LEU A 210 12.56 -11.94 -9.94
CA LEU A 210 12.12 -12.93 -10.93
C LEU A 210 10.70 -13.44 -10.63
N GLU A 211 10.32 -13.55 -9.36
CA GLU A 211 8.96 -13.95 -8.97
C GLU A 211 7.91 -12.91 -9.37
N ILE A 212 8.23 -11.63 -9.22
CA ILE A 212 7.37 -10.52 -9.64
C ILE A 212 7.25 -10.51 -11.17
N GLU A 213 8.38 -10.55 -11.89
CA GLU A 213 8.43 -10.59 -13.35
C GLU A 213 7.63 -11.78 -13.90
N ASN A 214 7.83 -12.97 -13.36
CA ASN A 214 7.09 -14.17 -13.77
C ASN A 214 5.59 -14.04 -13.52
N SER A 215 5.18 -13.42 -12.41
CA SER A 215 3.75 -13.20 -12.12
C SER A 215 3.12 -12.25 -13.14
N ILE A 216 3.85 -11.19 -13.53
CA ILE A 216 3.41 -10.24 -14.57
C ILE A 216 3.31 -10.94 -15.93
N TYR A 217 4.33 -11.71 -16.33
CA TYR A 217 4.26 -12.45 -17.59
C TYR A 217 3.10 -13.44 -17.63
N LYS A 218 2.84 -14.16 -16.53
CA LYS A 218 1.67 -15.04 -16.43
C LYS A 218 0.36 -14.26 -16.51
N TYR A 219 0.27 -13.07 -15.91
CA TYR A 219 -0.91 -12.22 -16.04
C TYR A 219 -1.17 -11.85 -17.51
N ILE A 220 -0.13 -11.39 -18.22
CA ILE A 220 -0.17 -11.00 -19.64
C ILE A 220 -0.58 -12.19 -20.51
N ASP A 221 0.03 -13.34 -20.30
CA ASP A 221 -0.31 -14.59 -20.98
C ASP A 221 -1.76 -14.99 -20.70
N THR A 222 -2.21 -14.84 -19.45
CA THR A 222 -3.56 -15.19 -19.02
C THR A 222 -4.60 -14.42 -19.82
N TYR A 223 -4.54 -13.10 -19.87
CA TYR A 223 -5.60 -12.34 -20.55
C TYR A 223 -5.45 -12.33 -22.09
N ASN A 224 -4.26 -12.59 -22.64
CA ASN A 224 -4.08 -12.60 -24.11
C ASN A 224 -4.42 -13.95 -24.75
N ASN A 225 -4.10 -15.06 -24.09
CA ASN A 225 -4.18 -16.40 -24.69
C ASN A 225 -5.41 -17.21 -24.28
N HIS A 226 -6.16 -16.79 -23.25
CA HIS A 226 -7.37 -17.51 -22.82
C HIS A 226 -8.61 -17.22 -23.66
N ARG A 227 -8.51 -16.39 -24.71
CA ARG A 227 -9.52 -16.20 -25.78
C ARG A 227 -10.01 -17.49 -26.47
N LYS A 228 -9.43 -18.65 -26.17
CA LYS A 228 -9.65 -19.92 -26.88
C LYS A 228 -10.11 -21.08 -26.01
N TYR A 229 -10.21 -20.95 -24.68
CA TYR A 229 -10.43 -22.10 -23.80
C TYR A 229 -11.74 -22.01 -23.00
N ASP A 230 -12.70 -22.78 -23.53
CA ASP A 230 -13.81 -23.45 -22.84
C ASP A 230 -15.12 -22.66 -22.65
N ARG A 231 -16.10 -22.93 -23.55
CA ARG A 231 -17.49 -22.50 -23.39
C ARG A 231 -18.22 -23.18 -22.23
N ASN A 232 -17.66 -24.27 -21.68
CA ASN A 232 -18.34 -25.11 -20.68
C ASN A 232 -17.87 -24.87 -19.24
N ASN A 233 -16.64 -24.39 -19.02
CA ASN A 233 -16.19 -23.85 -17.74
C ASN A 233 -16.08 -22.34 -17.87
N GLY A 234 -16.88 -21.59 -17.12
CA GLY A 234 -16.94 -20.14 -17.24
C GLY A 234 -15.55 -19.51 -17.13
N GLU A 235 -15.05 -18.90 -18.20
CA GLU A 235 -13.75 -18.21 -18.28
C GLU A 235 -13.51 -17.17 -17.14
N ARG A 236 -14.57 -16.72 -16.44
CA ARG A 236 -14.50 -16.00 -15.15
C ARG A 236 -13.65 -16.77 -14.11
N THR A 237 -13.82 -18.09 -14.02
CA THR A 237 -13.08 -18.97 -13.11
C THR A 237 -11.58 -18.94 -13.34
N ILE A 238 -11.12 -18.79 -14.59
CA ILE A 238 -9.69 -18.79 -14.93
C ILE A 238 -9.02 -17.53 -14.38
N LEU A 239 -9.61 -16.35 -14.66
CA LEU A 239 -9.09 -15.08 -14.17
C LEU A 239 -9.13 -15.00 -12.64
N HIS A 240 -10.21 -15.47 -12.02
CA HIS A 240 -10.33 -15.52 -10.57
C HIS A 240 -9.29 -16.44 -9.95
N GLU A 241 -9.13 -17.66 -10.49
CA GLU A 241 -8.15 -18.62 -10.00
C GLU A 241 -6.73 -18.10 -10.19
N PHE A 242 -6.45 -17.42 -11.31
CA PHE A 242 -5.19 -16.73 -11.52
C PHE A 242 -4.89 -15.72 -10.38
N PHE A 243 -5.82 -14.80 -10.09
CA PHE A 243 -5.62 -13.79 -9.05
C PHE A 243 -5.52 -14.38 -7.64
N LYS A 244 -6.25 -15.47 -7.35
CA LYS A 244 -6.14 -16.21 -6.08
C LYS A 244 -4.75 -16.80 -5.89
N GLN A 245 -4.18 -17.39 -6.95
CA GLN A 245 -2.86 -18.00 -6.92
C GLN A 245 -1.74 -16.97 -6.99
N ASN A 246 -1.94 -15.86 -7.71
CA ASN A 246 -0.93 -14.81 -7.96
C ASN A 246 -1.35 -13.51 -7.29
N LYS A 247 -1.58 -13.55 -5.96
CA LYS A 247 -2.09 -12.42 -5.17
C LYS A 247 -1.27 -11.14 -5.34
N ILE A 248 0.03 -11.27 -5.62
CA ILE A 248 0.93 -10.14 -5.86
C ILE A 248 0.39 -9.16 -6.92
N ILE A 249 -0.30 -9.66 -7.95
CA ILE A 249 -0.84 -8.84 -9.03
C ILE A 249 -1.90 -7.86 -8.53
N LEU A 250 -2.61 -8.20 -7.44
CA LEU A 250 -3.60 -7.34 -6.81
C LEU A 250 -3.06 -6.59 -5.57
N LEU A 251 -2.15 -7.19 -4.80
CA LEU A 251 -1.69 -6.65 -3.52
C LEU A 251 -0.55 -5.63 -3.63
N ARG A 252 0.52 -5.93 -4.40
CA ARG A 252 1.68 -5.05 -4.70
C ARG A 252 2.28 -4.26 -3.52
N ASP A 253 2.36 -4.84 -2.31
CA ASP A 253 2.78 -4.15 -1.07
C ASP A 253 1.92 -2.89 -0.71
N THR A 254 0.82 -2.68 -1.45
CA THR A 254 -0.17 -1.61 -1.29
C THR A 254 -1.25 -2.06 -0.34
N TYR A 255 -1.68 -3.32 -0.46
CA TYR A 255 -2.69 -3.98 0.36
C TYR A 255 -2.06 -5.07 1.23
N SER A 256 -2.63 -5.29 2.42
CA SER A 256 -2.10 -6.24 3.40
C SER A 256 -2.68 -7.65 3.23
N ASP A 257 -3.90 -7.76 2.71
CA ASP A 257 -4.60 -9.03 2.52
C ASP A 257 -5.69 -8.91 1.44
N MET A 258 -6.21 -10.04 0.99
CA MET A 258 -7.29 -10.14 0.03
C MET A 258 -8.28 -11.22 0.47
N LYS A 259 -9.57 -10.86 0.50
CA LYS A 259 -10.69 -11.81 0.60
C LYS A 259 -11.24 -12.07 -0.81
N TYR A 260 -11.65 -13.31 -1.07
CA TYR A 260 -12.20 -13.76 -2.36
C TYR A 260 -13.64 -14.19 -2.18
N GLU A 261 -14.54 -13.75 -3.06
CA GLU A 261 -15.98 -14.07 -3.07
C GLU A 261 -16.61 -13.95 -1.68
N LEU A 262 -16.33 -12.81 -1.03
CA LEU A 262 -16.87 -12.55 0.30
C LEU A 262 -18.33 -12.12 0.16
N ASN A 263 -19.24 -12.99 0.61
CA ASN A 263 -20.65 -12.68 0.60
C ASN A 263 -21.04 -11.71 1.74
N LEU A 264 -21.61 -10.57 1.36
CA LEU A 264 -22.08 -9.49 2.22
C LEU A 264 -23.61 -9.47 2.25
N ASN A 265 -24.18 -9.81 3.40
CA ASN A 265 -25.63 -9.86 3.54
C ASN A 265 -26.16 -8.50 3.99
N GLU A 266 -27.19 -8.00 3.32
CA GLU A 266 -27.90 -6.82 3.80
C GLU A 266 -28.66 -7.18 5.07
N ILE A 267 -28.50 -6.37 6.12
CA ILE A 267 -29.27 -6.57 7.35
C ILE A 267 -30.75 -6.31 7.02
N ASP A 268 -31.61 -7.22 7.48
CA ASP A 268 -33.07 -7.19 7.28
C ASP A 268 -33.58 -7.45 5.85
N THR A 269 -32.72 -7.89 4.92
CA THR A 269 -33.16 -8.38 3.60
C THR A 269 -32.63 -9.79 3.32
N LYS A 270 -33.14 -10.41 2.24
CA LYS A 270 -32.58 -11.67 1.70
C LYS A 270 -31.54 -11.42 0.61
N ASN A 271 -31.19 -10.16 0.37
CA ASN A 271 -30.26 -9.80 -0.67
C ASN A 271 -28.85 -9.93 -0.13
N SER A 272 -27.96 -10.38 -1.00
CA SER A 272 -26.57 -10.60 -0.66
C SER A 272 -25.73 -10.17 -1.85
N GLU A 273 -24.72 -9.36 -1.59
CA GLU A 273 -23.77 -8.90 -2.60
C GLU A 273 -22.47 -9.69 -2.44
N GLU A 274 -22.07 -10.40 -3.50
CA GLU A 274 -20.79 -11.13 -3.53
C GLU A 274 -19.83 -10.35 -4.41
N CYS A 275 -18.76 -9.84 -3.82
CA CYS A 275 -17.68 -9.18 -4.57
C CYS A 275 -16.58 -10.18 -4.88
N ASP A 276 -16.04 -10.13 -6.11
CA ASP A 276 -14.98 -11.03 -6.55
C ASP A 276 -13.78 -10.97 -5.60
N PHE A 277 -13.28 -9.76 -5.29
CA PHE A 277 -12.17 -9.55 -4.37
C PHE A 277 -12.37 -8.32 -3.49
N ILE A 278 -12.01 -8.43 -2.21
CA ILE A 278 -11.89 -7.28 -1.30
C ILE A 278 -10.44 -7.18 -0.84
N LEU A 279 -9.76 -6.10 -1.22
CA LEU A 279 -8.38 -5.81 -0.88
C LEU A 279 -8.33 -4.99 0.41
N LYS A 280 -7.77 -5.59 1.46
CA LYS A 280 -7.67 -5.01 2.81
C LYS A 280 -6.39 -4.19 2.96
N THR A 281 -6.44 -3.18 3.82
CA THR A 281 -5.27 -2.34 4.15
C THR A 281 -4.85 -2.55 5.60
N GLU A 282 -3.59 -2.24 5.91
CA GLU A 282 -3.08 -2.23 7.29
C GLU A 282 -3.63 -1.05 8.11
N TYR A 283 -4.01 0.04 7.42
CA TYR A 283 -4.46 1.28 8.02
C TYR A 283 -5.85 1.66 7.50
N PRO A 284 -6.91 0.91 7.85
CA PRO A 284 -8.25 1.08 7.27
C PRO A 284 -8.91 2.43 7.57
N GLU A 285 -8.46 3.13 8.60
CA GLU A 285 -8.92 4.49 8.95
C GLU A 285 -8.34 5.58 8.05
N PHE A 286 -7.29 5.27 7.28
CA PHE A 286 -6.54 6.25 6.48
C PHE A 286 -6.38 5.83 5.02
N LEU A 287 -6.33 4.53 4.77
CA LEU A 287 -6.14 3.92 3.46
C LEU A 287 -7.39 3.15 3.07
N LYS A 288 -7.65 3.11 1.78
CA LYS A 288 -8.93 2.63 1.27
C LYS A 288 -8.96 1.12 1.14
N THR A 289 -9.98 0.50 1.72
CA THR A 289 -10.35 -0.89 1.44
C THR A 289 -10.99 -0.94 0.06
N THR A 290 -10.49 -1.80 -0.84
CA THR A 290 -10.93 -1.78 -2.23
C THR A 290 -11.81 -2.99 -2.57
N PHE A 291 -13.03 -2.72 -3.02
CA PHE A 291 -13.87 -3.69 -3.71
C PHE A 291 -13.40 -3.77 -5.16
N PHE A 292 -12.93 -4.95 -5.57
CA PHE A 292 -12.27 -5.16 -6.85
C PHE A 292 -12.99 -6.26 -7.63
N GLU A 293 -13.75 -5.85 -8.65
CA GLU A 293 -14.53 -6.74 -9.49
C GLU A 293 -13.79 -7.06 -10.78
N VAL A 294 -13.78 -8.33 -11.18
CA VAL A 294 -13.05 -8.83 -12.35
C VAL A 294 -14.02 -9.27 -13.44
N LYS A 295 -13.94 -8.62 -14.59
CA LYS A 295 -14.66 -8.99 -15.81
C LYS A 295 -13.67 -9.15 -16.96
N LYS A 296 -14.09 -9.88 -17.98
CA LYS A 296 -13.22 -10.24 -19.10
C LYS A 296 -12.69 -9.04 -19.86
N GLU A 297 -11.58 -9.26 -20.53
CA GLU A 297 -10.93 -8.27 -21.39
C GLU A 297 -11.73 -8.00 -22.67
N ASP A 298 -12.61 -8.91 -23.09
CA ASP A 298 -13.47 -8.76 -24.26
C ASP A 298 -14.80 -8.03 -23.97
N VAL A 299 -15.04 -7.60 -22.73
CA VAL A 299 -16.17 -6.74 -22.38
C VAL A 299 -16.02 -5.41 -23.09
N THR A 300 -16.85 -5.19 -24.11
CA THR A 300 -16.91 -3.91 -24.83
C THR A 300 -17.58 -2.85 -23.98
N PHE A 301 -17.01 -1.65 -23.91
CA PHE A 301 -17.62 -0.52 -23.21
C PHE A 301 -18.76 0.12 -24.00
N TYR A 302 -18.61 0.22 -25.32
CA TYR A 302 -19.55 0.93 -26.17
C TYR A 302 -20.03 0.07 -27.34
N VAL A 303 -21.33 0.15 -27.61
CA VAL A 303 -21.95 -0.30 -28.86
C VAL A 303 -22.21 0.88 -29.77
N LYS A 304 -22.24 0.63 -31.09
CA LYS A 304 -22.52 1.64 -32.12
C LYS A 304 -21.57 2.85 -32.06
N LYS A 305 -20.28 2.60 -31.81
CA LYS A 305 -19.22 3.61 -31.66
C LYS A 305 -19.18 4.64 -32.80
N ASN A 306 -19.37 4.18 -34.04
CA ASN A 306 -19.32 5.02 -35.25
C ASN A 306 -20.61 5.82 -35.54
N THR A 307 -21.53 5.92 -34.58
CA THR A 307 -22.79 6.64 -34.77
C THR A 307 -22.78 7.97 -34.02
N LYS A 308 -23.70 8.89 -34.37
CA LYS A 308 -23.86 10.17 -33.66
C LYS A 308 -24.15 10.04 -32.16
N ARG A 309 -24.57 8.85 -31.70
CA ARG A 309 -24.94 8.57 -30.30
C ARG A 309 -24.42 7.19 -29.89
N PRO A 310 -23.13 7.06 -29.56
CA PRO A 310 -22.58 5.84 -28.97
C PRO A 310 -23.29 5.53 -27.66
N GLN A 311 -23.53 4.25 -27.39
CA GLN A 311 -24.26 3.79 -26.19
C GLN A 311 -23.38 2.86 -25.38
N ILE A 312 -23.43 3.00 -24.05
CA ILE A 312 -22.81 2.03 -23.13
C ILE A 312 -23.39 0.64 -23.44
N SER A 313 -22.53 -0.37 -23.55
CA SER A 313 -22.98 -1.74 -23.77
C SER A 313 -23.80 -2.23 -22.56
N SER A 314 -24.81 -3.05 -22.79
CA SER A 314 -25.65 -3.57 -21.71
C SER A 314 -24.86 -4.42 -20.71
N ALA A 315 -23.87 -5.19 -21.19
CA ALA A 315 -22.99 -5.98 -20.34
C ALA A 315 -22.15 -5.08 -19.42
N PHE A 316 -21.49 -4.07 -19.98
CA PHE A 316 -20.68 -3.14 -19.19
C PHE A 316 -21.55 -2.34 -18.20
N LEU A 317 -22.73 -1.88 -18.62
CA LEU A 317 -23.67 -1.21 -17.72
C LEU A 317 -24.09 -2.11 -16.54
N SER A 318 -24.33 -3.39 -16.78
CA SER A 318 -24.65 -4.35 -15.72
C SER A 318 -23.51 -4.49 -14.71
N HIS A 319 -22.26 -4.52 -15.16
CA HIS A 319 -21.09 -4.61 -14.27
C HIS A 319 -20.88 -3.33 -13.47
N LEU A 320 -21.15 -2.16 -14.05
CA LEU A 320 -21.12 -0.89 -13.32
C LEU A 320 -22.20 -0.83 -12.25
N ASN A 321 -23.43 -1.30 -12.54
CA ASN A 321 -24.50 -1.38 -11.55
C ASN A 321 -24.14 -2.31 -10.39
N GLN A 322 -23.51 -3.46 -10.68
CA GLN A 322 -23.08 -4.40 -9.64
C GLN A 322 -22.12 -3.73 -8.63
N ILE A 323 -21.14 -2.98 -9.13
CA ILE A 323 -20.20 -2.26 -8.26
C ILE A 323 -20.87 -1.09 -7.55
N TRP A 324 -21.81 -0.43 -8.23
CA TRP A 324 -22.62 0.61 -7.61
C TRP A 324 -23.40 0.08 -6.41
N ASN A 325 -23.95 -1.14 -6.50
CA ASN A 325 -24.60 -1.79 -5.37
C ASN A 325 -23.62 -2.01 -4.20
N TYR A 326 -22.35 -2.38 -4.45
CA TYR A 326 -21.36 -2.47 -3.37
C TYR A 326 -21.16 -1.13 -2.68
N LYS A 327 -21.11 -0.04 -3.45
CA LYS A 327 -21.01 1.30 -2.90
C LYS A 327 -22.22 1.63 -2.04
N GLU A 328 -23.44 1.45 -2.55
CA GLU A 328 -24.68 1.67 -1.78
C GLU A 328 -24.71 0.80 -0.52
N PHE A 329 -24.26 -0.45 -0.61
CA PHE A 329 -24.16 -1.37 0.53
C PHE A 329 -23.23 -0.82 1.61
N THR A 330 -22.06 -0.31 1.24
CA THR A 330 -21.07 0.23 2.20
C THR A 330 -21.44 1.58 2.79
N GLU A 331 -22.24 2.37 2.07
CA GLU A 331 -22.72 3.67 2.54
C GLU A 331 -23.95 3.53 3.46
N ASN A 332 -24.65 2.40 3.41
CA ASN A 332 -25.80 2.12 4.25
C ASN A 332 -25.37 1.84 5.71
N PRO A 333 -25.76 2.70 6.69
CA PRO A 333 -25.37 2.54 8.09
C PRO A 333 -25.83 1.22 8.70
N SER A 334 -26.94 0.64 8.23
CA SER A 334 -27.45 -0.64 8.72
C SER A 334 -26.47 -1.79 8.46
N ASN A 335 -25.63 -1.70 7.41
CA ASN A 335 -24.69 -2.76 7.05
C ASN A 335 -23.35 -2.67 7.78
N THR A 336 -23.12 -1.63 8.60
CA THR A 336 -21.84 -1.41 9.30
C THR A 336 -21.41 -2.61 10.14
N VAL A 337 -22.35 -3.28 10.81
CA VAL A 337 -22.06 -4.46 11.65
C VAL A 337 -21.61 -5.65 10.81
N GLU A 338 -22.28 -5.91 9.69
CA GLU A 338 -21.89 -6.98 8.76
C GLU A 338 -20.50 -6.71 8.18
N LEU A 339 -20.26 -5.49 7.70
CA LEU A 339 -18.96 -5.08 7.16
C LEU A 339 -17.84 -5.27 8.18
N LYS A 340 -18.03 -4.77 9.41
CA LYS A 340 -17.04 -4.90 10.46
C LYS A 340 -16.72 -6.37 10.78
N ASN A 341 -17.74 -7.22 10.83
CA ASN A 341 -17.56 -8.64 11.10
C ASN A 341 -16.82 -9.35 9.96
N LYS A 342 -17.14 -9.02 8.70
CA LYS A 342 -16.57 -9.64 7.50
C LYS A 342 -15.16 -9.16 7.17
N LEU A 343 -14.90 -7.87 7.38
CA LEU A 343 -13.60 -7.23 7.16
C LEU A 343 -12.64 -7.40 8.34
N GLU A 344 -13.14 -7.74 9.53
CA GLU A 344 -12.37 -7.86 10.78
C GLU A 344 -11.82 -6.50 11.28
N TYR A 345 -12.30 -5.38 10.73
CA TYR A 345 -12.03 -4.02 11.19
C TYR A 345 -13.17 -3.07 10.79
N ASP A 346 -13.20 -1.89 11.41
CA ASP A 346 -14.14 -0.83 11.05
C ASP A 346 -13.50 0.13 10.04
N THR A 347 -14.26 0.57 9.03
CA THR A 347 -13.82 1.58 8.07
C THR A 347 -15.00 2.22 7.34
N LYS A 348 -14.77 3.44 6.87
CA LYS A 348 -15.62 4.15 5.91
C LYS A 348 -14.86 4.53 4.63
N ASN A 349 -13.58 4.15 4.55
CA ASN A 349 -12.71 4.49 3.44
C ASN A 349 -12.74 3.34 2.43
N PHE A 350 -13.67 3.41 1.49
CA PHE A 350 -13.83 2.42 0.44
C PHE A 350 -13.42 2.98 -0.92
N ASP A 351 -12.87 2.12 -1.76
CA ASP A 351 -12.70 2.35 -3.19
C ASP A 351 -13.36 1.21 -3.97
N PHE A 352 -13.86 1.53 -5.16
CA PHE A 352 -14.62 0.61 -6.00
C PHE A 352 -13.98 0.52 -7.37
N VAL A 353 -13.50 -0.67 -7.75
CA VAL A 353 -12.72 -0.88 -8.97
C VAL A 353 -13.35 -1.97 -9.83
N LEU A 354 -13.52 -1.67 -11.12
CA LEU A 354 -13.89 -2.61 -12.17
C LEU A 354 -12.69 -2.90 -13.05
N LEU A 355 -12.18 -4.13 -13.05
CA LEU A 355 -11.28 -4.60 -14.10
C LEU A 355 -12.10 -5.12 -15.29
N ALA A 356 -12.04 -4.44 -16.44
CA ALA A 356 -12.77 -4.86 -17.63
C ALA A 356 -12.17 -4.25 -18.90
N GLY A 357 -12.37 -4.93 -20.04
CA GLY A 357 -12.10 -4.35 -21.36
C GLY A 357 -10.62 -4.08 -21.66
N ARG A 358 -10.39 -3.39 -22.78
CA ARG A 358 -9.04 -3.08 -23.30
C ARG A 358 -8.81 -1.57 -23.33
N ILE A 359 -7.55 -1.16 -23.17
CA ILE A 359 -7.16 0.26 -23.17
C ILE A 359 -7.50 0.99 -24.47
N GLU A 360 -7.38 0.31 -25.62
CA GLU A 360 -7.65 0.90 -26.94
C GLU A 360 -9.08 1.45 -27.04
N GLU A 361 -10.08 0.66 -26.60
CA GLU A 361 -11.48 1.08 -26.63
C GLU A 361 -11.75 2.22 -25.63
N LYS A 362 -11.12 2.18 -24.45
CA LYS A 362 -11.26 3.23 -23.44
C LYS A 362 -10.79 4.58 -23.99
N GLU A 363 -9.62 4.57 -24.65
CA GLU A 363 -9.00 5.78 -25.20
C GLU A 363 -9.72 6.30 -26.45
N GLU A 364 -10.22 5.41 -27.32
CA GLU A 364 -11.06 5.77 -28.48
C GLU A 364 -12.26 6.64 -28.05
N MET A 365 -12.83 6.35 -26.87
CA MET A 365 -14.04 6.98 -26.34
C MET A 365 -13.79 7.85 -25.11
N LYS A 366 -12.53 8.23 -24.81
CA LYS A 366 -12.09 8.80 -23.52
C LYS A 366 -13.01 9.89 -22.97
N HIS A 367 -13.24 10.94 -23.75
CA HIS A 367 -14.06 12.07 -23.30
C HIS A 367 -15.51 11.66 -23.00
N LEU A 368 -16.09 10.75 -23.78
CA LEU A 368 -17.44 10.24 -23.52
C LEU A 368 -17.45 9.32 -22.30
N PHE A 369 -16.44 8.46 -22.19
CA PHE A 369 -16.22 7.53 -21.10
C PHE A 369 -16.15 8.27 -19.76
N GLU A 370 -15.19 9.19 -19.62
CA GLU A 370 -14.99 9.98 -18.40
C GLU A 370 -16.26 10.77 -18.02
N LYS A 371 -16.92 11.40 -19.01
CA LYS A 371 -18.16 12.16 -18.78
C LYS A 371 -19.32 11.27 -18.30
N GLN A 372 -19.50 10.10 -18.90
CA GLN A 372 -20.63 9.23 -18.56
C GLN A 372 -20.41 8.49 -17.25
N ILE A 373 -19.21 7.94 -17.03
CA ILE A 373 -18.84 7.28 -15.78
C ILE A 373 -18.88 8.29 -14.63
N GLY A 374 -18.25 9.46 -14.78
CA GLY A 374 -18.26 10.49 -13.74
C GLY A 374 -19.66 11.00 -13.39
N ARG A 375 -20.61 11.00 -14.34
CA ARG A 375 -21.99 11.45 -14.09
C ARG A 375 -22.89 10.36 -13.50
N MET A 376 -22.75 9.12 -13.94
CA MET A 376 -23.69 8.03 -13.61
C MET A 376 -23.17 7.10 -12.51
N PHE A 377 -21.85 7.00 -12.36
CA PHE A 377 -21.16 6.01 -11.55
C PHE A 377 -19.97 6.68 -10.82
N GLU A 378 -20.23 7.84 -10.22
CA GLU A 378 -19.21 8.63 -9.52
C GLU A 378 -18.53 7.81 -8.42
N GLY A 379 -17.20 7.81 -8.41
CA GLY A 379 -16.38 7.04 -7.46
C GLY A 379 -16.06 5.61 -7.89
N ILE A 380 -16.63 5.11 -8.99
CA ILE A 380 -16.21 3.82 -9.58
C ILE A 380 -15.03 4.05 -10.52
N LYS A 381 -13.91 3.38 -10.25
CA LYS A 381 -12.72 3.39 -11.11
C LYS A 381 -12.75 2.18 -12.03
N VAL A 382 -12.79 2.43 -13.35
CA VAL A 382 -12.67 1.36 -14.35
C VAL A 382 -11.21 1.26 -14.80
N VAL A 383 -10.63 0.08 -14.62
CA VAL A 383 -9.25 -0.27 -14.99
C VAL A 383 -9.32 -1.31 -16.10
N THR A 384 -8.54 -1.11 -17.16
CA THR A 384 -8.36 -2.07 -18.24
C THR A 384 -7.21 -3.03 -17.92
N TYR A 385 -7.13 -4.14 -18.65
CA TYR A 385 -6.08 -5.14 -18.42
C TYR A 385 -4.67 -4.56 -18.62
N GLU A 386 -4.48 -3.73 -19.64
CA GLU A 386 -3.20 -3.05 -19.86
C GLU A 386 -2.91 -1.97 -18.81
N GLU A 387 -3.93 -1.32 -18.25
CA GLU A 387 -3.73 -0.40 -17.12
C GLU A 387 -3.29 -1.15 -15.85
N LEU A 388 -3.88 -2.32 -15.55
CA LEU A 388 -3.43 -3.15 -14.42
C LEU A 388 -2.03 -3.72 -14.65
N GLU A 389 -1.71 -4.10 -15.90
CA GLU A 389 -0.35 -4.47 -16.29
C GLU A 389 0.64 -3.34 -15.99
N ASN A 390 0.36 -2.13 -16.46
CA ASN A 390 1.22 -0.96 -16.23
C ASN A 390 1.41 -0.66 -14.74
N ILE A 391 0.36 -0.81 -13.92
CA ILE A 391 0.48 -0.66 -12.45
C ILE A 391 1.47 -1.68 -11.87
N ASN A 392 1.43 -2.93 -12.35
CA ASN A 392 2.36 -3.97 -11.90
C ASN A 392 3.79 -3.78 -12.41
N ILE A 393 3.96 -3.27 -13.64
CA ILE A 393 5.28 -2.87 -14.17
C ILE A 393 5.87 -1.75 -13.32
N ASN A 394 5.08 -0.72 -13.00
CA ASN A 394 5.52 0.37 -12.12
C ASN A 394 5.92 -0.15 -10.73
N TYR A 395 5.19 -1.11 -10.18
CA TYR A 395 5.55 -1.77 -8.93
C TYR A 395 6.89 -2.52 -9.04
N LEU A 396 7.13 -3.27 -10.11
CA LEU A 396 8.41 -3.95 -10.35
C LEU A 396 9.57 -2.96 -10.48
N GLU A 397 9.40 -1.87 -11.22
CA GLU A 397 10.42 -0.82 -11.34
C GLU A 397 10.74 -0.21 -9.98
N LYS A 398 9.71 0.14 -9.20
CA LYS A 398 9.84 0.65 -7.83
C LYS A 398 10.56 -0.35 -6.92
N PHE A 399 10.17 -1.63 -6.97
CA PHE A 399 10.82 -2.70 -6.22
C PHE A 399 12.33 -2.77 -6.53
N ASN A 400 12.71 -2.67 -7.81
CA ASN A 400 14.11 -2.70 -8.23
C ASN A 400 14.90 -1.48 -7.75
N ARG A 401 14.31 -0.28 -7.77
CA ARG A 401 14.97 0.93 -7.27
C ARG A 401 15.26 0.85 -5.76
N LEU A 402 14.32 0.27 -5.00
CA LEU A 402 14.41 0.18 -3.54
C LEU A 402 15.24 -1.00 -3.01
N ASN A 403 15.43 -2.05 -3.81
CA ASN A 403 16.12 -3.29 -3.37
C ASN A 403 17.47 -3.54 -4.06
N GLY A 404 17.89 -2.67 -4.99
CA GLY A 404 19.18 -2.78 -5.69
C GLY A 404 20.36 -2.22 -4.93
#